data_AF-A0A961R8D6-F1
#
_entry.id   AF-A0A961R8D6-F1
#
_cell.length_a   1.000
_cell.length_b   1.000
_cell.length_c   1.000
_cell.angle_alpha   90.00
_cell.angle_beta   90.00
_cell.angle_gamma   90.00
#
_symmetry.space_group_name_H-M   'P 1'
#
loop_
_entity.id
_entity.type
_entity.pdbx_description
1 polymer ?
#
loop_
_entity_poly.entity_id
_entity_poly.type
_entity_poly.pdbx_seq_one_letter_code
_entity_poly.pdbx_strand_id
1 'polypeptide(L)'
;GRSPAMQDIYRMLARMMQTDLTVMIMGESGTGKELVARALHEYGRRRNGPFVAINMAAIPRDLIESELFGHERGAFTGAQNRSTGRFEQAEGGTLFLDEIGDMPMEAQTRLLRVLQQGEYTTVGGRTPIKTDVRIVAATNKDLRVAINQGHFRE
;
A
#
# COMPACT_ATOMS: atom_id res chain seq x y z
N GLY A 1 1.43 22.76 11.95
CA GLY A 1 0.25 23.57 12.31
C GLY A 1 0.11 23.66 13.83
N ARG A 2 -0.47 24.74 14.36
CA ARG A 2 -0.63 24.96 15.81
C ARG A 2 -2.06 24.67 16.33
N SER A 3 -2.98 24.23 15.48
CA SER A 3 -4.34 23.91 15.90
C SER A 3 -4.37 22.66 16.80
N PRO A 4 -5.31 22.57 17.77
CA PRO A 4 -5.45 21.40 18.63
C PRO A 4 -5.57 20.08 17.85
N ALA A 5 -6.36 20.07 16.77
CA ALA A 5 -6.51 18.90 15.91
C ALA A 5 -5.19 18.44 15.28
N MET A 6 -4.35 19.38 14.82
CA MET A 6 -3.02 19.04 14.30
C MET A 6 -2.09 18.51 15.39
N GLN A 7 -2.19 19.03 16.62
CA GLN A 7 -1.41 18.52 17.76
C GLN A 7 -1.81 17.09 18.13
N ASP A 8 -3.09 16.73 18.04
CA ASP A 8 -3.56 15.36 18.23
C ASP A 8 -3.04 14.42 17.14
N ILE A 9 -3.06 14.87 15.87
CA ILE A 9 -2.45 14.12 14.76
C ILE A 9 -0.96 13.88 15.04
N TYR A 10 -0.18 14.89 15.42
CA TYR A 10 1.24 14.72 15.72
C TYR A 10 1.47 13.74 16.88
N ARG A 11 0.65 13.79 17.94
CA ARG A 11 0.72 12.84 19.07
C ARG A 11 0.38 11.40 18.65
N MET A 12 -0.51 11.21 17.68
CA MET A 12 -0.83 9.89 17.14
C MET A 12 0.32 9.37 16.26
N LEU A 13 0.84 10.21 15.37
CA LEU A 13 1.98 9.86 14.50
C LEU A 13 3.21 9.47 15.32
N ALA A 14 3.53 10.22 16.38
CA ALA A 14 4.67 9.92 17.25
C ALA A 14 4.59 8.51 17.87
N ARG A 15 3.38 8.03 18.20
CA ARG A 15 3.18 6.66 18.70
C ARG A 15 3.34 5.61 17.61
N MET A 16 2.89 5.91 16.39
CA MET A 16 2.97 5.01 15.24
C MET A 16 4.38 4.92 14.63
N MET A 17 5.25 5.90 14.85
CA MET A 17 6.64 5.88 14.36
C MET A 17 7.45 4.71 14.98
N GLN A 18 7.08 4.27 16.17
CA GLN A 18 7.80 3.22 16.90
C GLN A 18 7.29 1.80 16.61
N THR A 19 6.36 1.63 15.65
CA THR A 19 5.79 0.32 15.31
C THR A 19 5.76 0.11 13.80
N ASP A 20 5.70 -1.16 13.39
CA ASP A 20 5.50 -1.57 11.99
C ASP A 20 4.03 -1.88 11.69
N LEU A 21 3.11 -1.40 12.53
CA LEU A 21 1.68 -1.60 12.29
C LEU A 21 1.26 -0.94 10.97
N THR A 22 0.37 -1.61 10.25
CA THR A 22 -0.31 -1.04 9.10
C THR A 22 -1.12 0.19 9.53
N VAL A 23 -0.96 1.30 8.82
CA VAL A 23 -1.66 2.55 9.10
C VAL A 23 -2.60 2.90 7.95
N MET A 24 -3.83 3.28 8.29
CA MET A 24 -4.82 3.81 7.34
C MET A 24 -4.99 5.32 7.55
N ILE A 25 -4.69 6.12 6.53
CA ILE A 25 -4.84 7.57 6.53
C ILE A 25 -6.11 7.94 5.76
N MET A 26 -7.13 8.44 6.46
CA MET A 26 -8.36 8.91 5.85
C MET A 26 -8.34 10.42 5.72
N GLY A 27 -8.74 10.93 4.55
CA GLY A 27 -8.84 12.37 4.32
C GLY A 27 -9.12 12.71 2.87
N GLU A 28 -9.67 13.91 2.66
CA GLU A 28 -10.00 14.42 1.32
C GLU A 28 -8.76 14.48 0.41
N SER A 29 -8.97 14.48 -0.90
CA SER A 29 -7.89 14.66 -1.87
C SER A 29 -7.20 16.01 -1.65
N GLY A 30 -5.87 16.04 -1.75
CA GLY A 30 -5.07 17.25 -1.54
C GLY A 30 -4.79 17.62 -0.07
N THR A 31 -5.22 16.83 0.91
CA THR A 31 -4.99 17.11 2.35
C THR A 31 -3.60 16.69 2.87
N GLY A 32 -2.67 16.31 1.98
CA GLY A 32 -1.30 15.97 2.36
C GLY A 32 -1.13 14.56 2.96
N LYS A 33 -1.98 13.60 2.60
CA LYS A 33 -1.88 12.19 3.05
C LYS A 33 -0.50 11.59 2.79
N GLU A 34 0.10 11.88 1.64
CA GLU A 34 1.45 11.42 1.31
C GLU A 34 2.52 12.03 2.24
N LEU A 35 2.39 13.31 2.62
CA LEU A 35 3.33 13.93 3.57
C LEU A 35 3.28 13.24 4.93
N VAL A 36 2.09 12.82 5.36
CA VAL A 36 1.92 12.04 6.59
C VAL A 36 2.57 10.66 6.45
N ALA A 37 2.37 9.97 5.33
CA ALA A 37 3.00 8.67 5.08
C ALA A 37 4.53 8.76 5.02
N ARG A 38 5.08 9.79 4.37
CA ARG A 38 6.53 10.05 4.34
C ARG A 38 7.08 10.33 5.73
N ALA A 39 6.40 11.14 6.54
CA ALA A 39 6.81 11.38 7.92
C ALA A 39 6.82 10.09 8.75
N LEU A 40 5.82 9.21 8.60
CA LEU A 40 5.81 7.91 9.29
C LEU A 40 7.01 7.03 8.92
N HIS A 41 7.48 7.12 7.68
CA HIS A 41 8.66 6.43 7.21
C HIS A 41 9.96 7.07 7.71
N GLU A 42 10.16 8.37 7.46
CA GLU A 42 11.39 9.12 7.78
C GLU A 42 11.73 9.11 9.28
N TYR A 43 10.70 9.18 10.13
CA TYR A 43 10.85 9.16 11.58
C TYR A 43 10.60 7.76 12.19
N GLY A 44 10.32 6.76 11.34
CA GLY A 44 10.02 5.40 11.76
C GLY A 44 11.25 4.49 11.85
N ARG A 45 11.03 3.23 12.25
CA ARG A 45 12.07 2.19 12.34
C ARG A 45 12.71 1.84 10.99
N ARG A 46 11.94 1.96 9.91
CA ARG A 46 12.34 1.60 8.54
C ARG A 46 12.87 2.75 7.70
N ARG A 47 13.22 3.88 8.33
CA ARG A 47 13.71 5.11 7.65
C ARG A 47 14.94 4.93 6.76
N ASN A 48 15.71 3.87 6.96
CA ASN A 48 16.90 3.56 6.15
C ASN A 48 16.57 2.67 4.94
N GLY A 49 15.35 2.11 4.90
CA GLY A 49 14.85 1.32 3.78
C GLY A 49 14.17 2.21 2.72
N PRO A 50 13.70 1.61 1.62
CA PRO A 50 13.02 2.34 0.56
C PRO A 50 11.64 2.86 1.02
N PHE A 51 11.24 4.02 0.50
CA PHE A 51 9.86 4.49 0.53
C PHE A 51 9.30 4.43 -0.89
N VAL A 52 8.42 3.47 -1.14
CA VAL A 52 7.77 3.28 -2.45
C VAL A 52 6.33 3.74 -2.35
N ALA A 53 5.96 4.74 -3.15
CA ALA A 53 4.60 5.24 -3.23
C ALA A 53 3.93 4.81 -4.54
N ILE A 54 2.66 4.43 -4.46
CA ILE A 54 1.86 4.04 -5.61
C ILE A 54 0.43 4.57 -5.44
N ASN A 55 -0.09 5.24 -6.46
CA ASN A 55 -1.45 5.78 -6.47
C ASN A 55 -2.34 4.86 -7.31
N MET A 56 -3.30 4.20 -6.66
CA MET A 56 -4.19 3.23 -7.33
C MET A 56 -5.07 3.89 -8.39
N ALA A 57 -5.46 5.15 -8.19
CA ALA A 57 -6.31 5.87 -9.15
C ALA A 57 -5.57 6.25 -10.44
N ALA A 58 -4.22 6.24 -10.43
CA ALA A 58 -3.40 6.59 -11.59
C ALA A 58 -3.02 5.39 -12.47
N ILE A 59 -3.38 4.16 -12.06
CA ILE A 59 -2.98 2.93 -12.74
C ILE A 59 -4.23 2.25 -13.31
N PRO A 60 -4.20 1.79 -14.58
CA PRO A 60 -5.28 0.97 -15.13
C PRO A 60 -5.57 -0.22 -14.22
N ARG A 61 -6.86 -0.48 -13.95
CA ARG A 61 -7.27 -1.48 -12.95
C ARG A 61 -6.71 -2.87 -13.21
N ASP A 62 -6.60 -3.24 -14.48
CA ASP A 62 -6.04 -4.50 -14.97
C ASP A 62 -4.51 -4.62 -14.78
N LEU A 63 -3.82 -3.51 -14.57
CA LEU A 63 -2.37 -3.47 -14.33
C LEU A 63 -2.00 -3.36 -12.84
N ILE A 64 -2.95 -3.07 -11.94
CA ILE A 64 -2.65 -2.88 -10.52
C ILE A 64 -1.98 -4.11 -9.90
N GLU A 65 -2.43 -5.32 -10.24
CA GLU A 65 -1.79 -6.54 -9.72
C GLU A 65 -0.35 -6.68 -10.18
N SER A 66 -0.07 -6.47 -11.47
CA SER A 66 1.26 -6.64 -12.03
C SER A 66 2.22 -5.55 -11.57
N GLU A 67 1.74 -4.34 -11.32
CA GLU A 67 2.51 -3.27 -10.69
C GLU A 67 2.84 -3.59 -9.22
N LEU A 68 1.86 -4.03 -8.43
CA LEU A 68 2.08 -4.32 -7.00
C LEU A 68 2.98 -5.55 -6.79
N PHE A 69 2.64 -6.66 -7.46
CA PHE A 69 3.21 -7.97 -7.17
C PHE A 69 4.24 -8.41 -8.20
N GLY A 70 4.43 -7.68 -9.31
CA GLY A 70 5.27 -8.10 -10.41
C GLY A 70 4.60 -9.19 -11.26
N HIS A 71 5.26 -9.57 -12.35
CA HIS A 71 4.75 -10.60 -13.25
C HIS A 71 5.89 -11.41 -13.89
N GLU A 72 5.59 -12.66 -14.19
CA GLU A 72 6.47 -13.52 -14.97
C GLU A 72 6.29 -13.30 -16.48
N ARG A 73 7.31 -13.64 -17.26
CA ARG A 73 7.21 -13.65 -18.72
C ARG A 73 6.08 -14.58 -19.16
N GLY A 74 5.19 -14.09 -20.02
CA GLY A 74 4.05 -14.84 -20.53
C GLY A 74 2.83 -14.90 -19.60
N ALA A 75 2.82 -14.15 -18.49
CA ALA A 75 1.70 -14.12 -17.56
C ALA A 75 0.39 -13.57 -18.18
N PHE A 76 0.49 -12.68 -19.16
CA PHE A 76 -0.62 -12.12 -19.93
C PHE A 76 -0.13 -11.65 -21.31
N THR A 77 -1.05 -11.32 -22.21
CA THR A 77 -0.73 -10.79 -23.54
C THR A 77 0.06 -9.48 -23.41
N GLY A 78 1.32 -9.48 -23.84
CA GLY A 78 2.23 -8.33 -23.72
C GLY A 78 3.29 -8.47 -22.62
N ALA A 79 3.21 -9.47 -21.76
CA ALA A 79 4.24 -9.78 -20.75
C ALA A 79 5.49 -10.41 -21.38
N GLN A 80 6.26 -9.64 -22.15
CA GLN A 80 7.43 -10.14 -22.88
C GLN A 80 8.62 -10.47 -21.97
N ASN A 81 8.71 -9.79 -20.83
CA ASN A 81 9.77 -9.94 -19.84
C ASN A 81 9.18 -10.13 -18.44
N ARG A 82 9.98 -10.64 -17.51
CA ARG A 82 9.67 -10.61 -16.08
C ARG A 82 9.80 -9.17 -15.59
N SER A 83 8.92 -8.75 -14.68
CA SER A 83 8.99 -7.45 -14.02
C SER A 83 8.84 -7.60 -12.50
N THR A 84 9.68 -6.89 -11.75
CA THR A 84 9.62 -6.80 -10.29
C THR A 84 8.48 -5.88 -9.85
N GLY A 85 7.74 -6.28 -8.82
CA GLY A 85 6.63 -5.49 -8.28
C GLY A 85 7.05 -4.42 -7.27
N ARG A 86 6.10 -3.59 -6.84
CA ARG A 86 6.32 -2.58 -5.79
C ARG A 86 6.63 -3.18 -4.43
N PHE A 87 6.11 -4.36 -4.11
CA PHE A 87 6.49 -5.06 -2.88
C PHE A 87 7.99 -5.35 -2.84
N GLU A 88 8.54 -5.89 -3.93
CA GLU A 88 9.97 -6.18 -4.05
C GLU A 88 10.82 -4.90 -3.97
N GLN A 89 10.38 -3.82 -4.61
CA GLN A 89 11.05 -2.51 -4.52
C GLN A 89 11.00 -1.90 -3.13
N ALA A 90 10.00 -2.24 -2.32
CA ALA A 90 9.77 -1.69 -0.99
C ALA A 90 10.40 -2.53 0.13
N GLU A 91 11.06 -3.65 -0.21
CA GLU A 91 11.58 -4.61 0.75
C GLU A 91 12.48 -3.98 1.83
N GLY A 92 12.24 -4.31 3.10
CA GLY A 92 12.89 -3.70 4.26
C GLY A 92 12.44 -2.27 4.57
N GLY A 93 11.52 -1.72 3.78
CA GLY A 93 11.10 -0.32 3.79
C GLY A 93 9.59 -0.15 4.00
N THR A 94 9.01 0.81 3.29
CA THR A 94 7.59 1.17 3.40
C THR A 94 6.95 1.28 2.02
N LEU A 95 5.82 0.60 1.84
CA LEU A 95 4.96 0.73 0.67
C LEU A 95 3.74 1.59 1.04
N PHE A 96 3.64 2.74 0.40
CA PHE A 96 2.52 3.66 0.53
C PHE A 96 1.51 3.44 -0.60
N LEU A 97 0.30 3.01 -0.23
CA LEU A 97 -0.83 2.74 -1.13
C LEU A 97 -1.82 3.91 -1.07
N ASP A 98 -1.69 4.86 -1.99
CA ASP A 98 -2.63 5.99 -2.06
C ASP A 98 -3.89 5.62 -2.84
N GLU A 99 -5.01 6.19 -2.39
CA GLU A 99 -6.36 5.90 -2.87
C GLU A 99 -6.67 4.39 -2.91
N ILE A 100 -6.41 3.67 -1.82
CA ILE A 100 -6.60 2.21 -1.73
C ILE A 100 -8.03 1.75 -2.03
N GLY A 101 -9.02 2.64 -1.88
CA GLY A 101 -10.40 2.40 -2.28
C GLY A 101 -10.61 2.28 -3.80
N ASP A 102 -9.59 2.49 -4.63
CA ASP A 102 -9.59 2.21 -6.08
C ASP A 102 -8.97 0.85 -6.44
N MET A 103 -8.48 0.10 -5.45
CA MET A 103 -7.89 -1.22 -5.67
C MET A 103 -8.97 -2.24 -6.10
N PRO A 104 -8.75 -3.02 -7.17
CA PRO A 104 -9.67 -4.07 -7.60
C PRO A 104 -9.72 -5.24 -6.59
N MET A 105 -10.83 -5.97 -6.57
CA MET A 105 -11.11 -7.01 -5.56
C MET A 105 -10.09 -8.14 -5.56
N GLU A 106 -9.54 -8.48 -6.73
CA GLU A 106 -8.52 -9.51 -6.91
C GLU A 106 -7.20 -9.08 -6.25
N ALA A 107 -6.78 -7.82 -6.45
CA ALA A 107 -5.61 -7.25 -5.81
C ALA A 107 -5.79 -7.10 -4.29
N GLN A 108 -6.99 -6.70 -3.82
CA GLN A 108 -7.32 -6.66 -2.38
C GLN A 108 -7.16 -8.04 -1.72
N THR A 109 -7.64 -9.08 -2.39
CA THR A 109 -7.54 -10.47 -1.90
C THR A 109 -6.08 -10.88 -1.71
N ARG A 110 -5.21 -10.51 -2.65
CA ARG A 110 -3.77 -10.80 -2.52
C ARG A 110 -3.11 -9.95 -1.45
N LEU A 111 -3.42 -8.66 -1.38
CA LEU A 111 -2.90 -7.77 -0.34
C LEU A 111 -3.22 -8.31 1.06
N LEU A 112 -4.46 -8.77 1.30
CA LEU A 112 -4.84 -9.38 2.58
C LEU A 112 -3.99 -10.62 2.90
N ARG A 113 -3.68 -11.46 1.92
CA ARG A 113 -2.76 -12.60 2.13
C ARG A 113 -1.37 -12.13 2.51
N VAL A 114 -0.85 -11.07 1.88
CA VAL A 114 0.45 -10.50 2.26
C VAL A 114 0.42 -10.00 3.70
N LEU A 115 -0.63 -9.27 4.10
CA LEU A 115 -0.77 -8.76 5.45
C LEU A 115 -0.86 -9.87 6.52
N GLN A 116 -1.42 -11.03 6.16
CA GLN A 116 -1.59 -12.17 7.07
C GLN A 116 -0.37 -13.11 7.11
N GLN A 117 0.26 -13.33 5.96
CA GLN A 117 1.26 -14.39 5.78
C GLN A 117 2.69 -13.84 5.60
N GLY A 118 2.84 -12.55 5.27
CA GLY A 118 4.15 -11.95 4.96
C GLY A 118 4.75 -12.47 3.66
N GLU A 119 3.93 -12.95 2.72
CA GLU A 119 4.38 -13.45 1.41
C GLU A 119 3.35 -13.18 0.31
N TYR A 120 3.83 -13.14 -0.93
CA TYR A 120 3.01 -12.96 -2.14
C TYR A 120 3.58 -13.76 -3.32
N THR A 121 2.84 -13.82 -4.43
CA THR A 121 3.31 -14.42 -5.68
C THR A 121 3.19 -13.43 -6.83
N THR A 122 4.13 -13.44 -7.77
CA THR A 122 4.03 -12.69 -9.03
C THR A 122 2.82 -13.16 -9.86
N VAL A 123 2.28 -12.29 -10.71
CA VAL A 123 1.24 -12.69 -11.67
C VAL A 123 1.83 -13.74 -12.63
N GLY A 124 1.14 -14.88 -12.78
CA GLY A 124 1.63 -16.04 -13.54
C GLY A 124 2.70 -16.88 -12.81
N GLY A 125 3.18 -16.43 -11.65
CA GLY A 125 4.11 -17.16 -10.81
C GLY A 125 3.41 -18.14 -9.86
N ARG A 126 4.19 -19.08 -9.33
CA ARG A 126 3.74 -20.05 -8.31
C ARG A 126 4.59 -20.07 -7.05
N THR A 127 5.76 -19.43 -7.10
CA THR A 127 6.72 -19.41 -6.00
C THR A 127 6.35 -18.28 -5.05
N PRO A 128 6.06 -18.57 -3.77
CA PRO A 128 5.88 -17.54 -2.76
C PRO A 128 7.18 -16.74 -2.55
N ILE A 129 7.03 -15.44 -2.44
CA ILE A 129 8.08 -14.47 -2.17
C ILE A 129 7.77 -13.88 -0.80
N LYS A 130 8.65 -14.13 0.17
CA LYS A 130 8.56 -13.49 1.48
C LYS A 130 8.81 -11.99 1.33
N THR A 131 8.09 -11.21 2.11
CA THR A 131 8.25 -9.76 2.12
C THR A 131 8.21 -9.22 3.53
N ASP A 132 9.15 -8.34 3.83
CA ASP A 132 9.19 -7.56 5.04
C ASP A 132 9.00 -6.09 4.68
N VAL A 133 7.74 -5.68 4.53
CA VAL A 133 7.36 -4.33 4.09
C VAL A 133 6.32 -3.76 5.03
N ARG A 134 6.56 -2.55 5.53
CA ARG A 134 5.53 -1.80 6.26
C ARG A 134 4.52 -1.21 5.27
N ILE A 135 3.24 -1.49 5.48
CA ILE A 135 2.17 -0.93 4.65
C ILE A 135 1.60 0.33 5.30
N VAL A 136 1.54 1.41 4.53
CA VAL A 136 0.76 2.61 4.86
C VAL A 136 -0.23 2.80 3.73
N ALA A 137 -1.52 2.89 4.04
CA ALA A 137 -2.54 3.13 3.03
C ALA A 137 -3.19 4.51 3.25
N ALA A 138 -3.75 5.05 2.19
CA ALA A 138 -4.57 6.26 2.23
C ALA A 138 -5.80 6.15 1.34
N THR A 139 -6.87 6.85 1.69
CA THR A 139 -8.09 6.93 0.84
C THR A 139 -8.90 8.18 1.17
N ASN A 140 -9.53 8.76 0.16
CA ASN A 140 -10.60 9.76 0.33
C ASN A 140 -12.01 9.15 0.40
N LYS A 141 -12.15 7.85 0.10
CA LYS A 141 -13.44 7.15 0.05
C LYS A 141 -13.86 6.65 1.43
N ASP A 142 -15.17 6.59 1.66
CA ASP A 142 -15.74 5.88 2.79
C ASP A 142 -15.68 4.37 2.55
N LEU A 143 -14.70 3.72 3.20
CA LEU A 143 -14.52 2.27 3.08
C LEU A 143 -15.67 1.48 3.69
N ARG A 144 -16.41 2.01 4.67
CA ARG A 144 -17.57 1.29 5.24
C ARG A 144 -18.67 1.15 4.19
N VAL A 145 -18.92 2.23 3.45
CA VAL A 145 -19.86 2.21 2.32
C VAL A 145 -19.36 1.26 1.24
N ALA A 146 -18.07 1.31 0.89
CA ALA A 146 -17.50 0.42 -0.12
C ALA A 146 -17.58 -1.06 0.28
N ILE A 147 -17.36 -1.39 1.56
CA ILE A 147 -17.54 -2.75 2.10
C ILE A 147 -18.99 -3.20 1.98
N ASN A 148 -19.94 -2.37 2.42
CA ASN A 148 -21.36 -2.70 2.32
C ASN A 148 -21.84 -2.91 0.88
N GLN A 149 -21.17 -2.28 -0.10
CA GLN A 149 -21.45 -2.43 -1.52
C GLN A 149 -20.67 -3.57 -2.19
N GLY A 150 -19.79 -4.28 -1.45
CA GLY A 150 -18.95 -5.34 -2.01
C GLY A 150 -17.81 -4.85 -2.90
N HIS A 151 -17.49 -3.55 -2.84
CA HIS A 151 -16.38 -2.92 -3.57
C HIS A 151 -15.06 -2.93 -2.79
N PHE A 152 -15.11 -3.26 -1.50
CA PHE A 152 -13.94 -3.38 -0.65
C PHE A 152 -14.10 -4.55 0.33
N ARG A 153 -13.02 -5.24 0.65
CA ARG A 153 -13.04 -6.36 1.61
C ARG A 153 -12.89 -5.89 3.05
N GLU A 154 -13.49 -6.64 3.96
CA GLU A 154 -13.29 -6.54 5.41
C GLU A 154 -12.00 -7.23 5.86
#